data_AF-A0A534VTZ9-F1
#
_entry.id   AF-A0A534VTZ9-F1
#
_cell.length_a   1.000
_cell.length_b   1.000
_cell.length_c   1.000
_cell.angle_alpha   90.00
_cell.angle_beta   90.00
_cell.angle_gamma   90.00
#
_symmetry.space_group_name_H-M   'P 1'
#
loop_
_entity.id
_entity.type
_entity.pdbx_description
1 polymer ?
#
loop_
_entity_poly.entity_id
_entity_poly.type
_entity_poly.pdbx_seq_one_letter_code
_entity_poly.pdbx_strand_id
1 'polypeptide(L)'
;MSRAGQLRRWLPVVAWGGVISLFSTGYFTGENTGKLLLPILGPLFPRATPAELLAMHRFVRKLGHFTEYLILSVLLYRALRAGRRWNLRAAATAIVVAGLYAVADEFHQLLSGAAAGQGLLAVFGRLLRS
;
A
#
# COMPACT_ATOMS: atom_id res chain seq x y z
N MET A 1 20.40 -21.86 15.44
CA MET A 1 19.55 -20.74 15.91
C MET A 1 18.24 -21.31 16.43
N SER A 2 17.73 -20.83 17.56
CA SER A 2 16.46 -21.32 18.11
C SER A 2 15.26 -20.89 17.26
N ARG A 3 14.19 -21.70 17.23
CA ARG A 3 12.92 -21.36 16.57
C ARG A 3 12.37 -20.00 17.05
N ALA A 4 12.51 -19.71 18.34
CA ALA A 4 12.15 -18.42 18.93
C ALA A 4 12.92 -17.23 18.33
N GLY A 5 14.22 -17.40 18.07
CA GLY A 5 15.04 -16.36 17.42
C GLY A 5 14.66 -16.12 15.96
N GLN A 6 14.13 -17.13 15.27
CA GLN A 6 13.61 -16.98 13.91
C GLN A 6 12.28 -16.23 13.90
N LEU A 7 11.33 -16.61 14.76
CA LEU A 7 10.04 -15.92 14.90
C LEU A 7 10.19 -14.43 15.19
N ARG A 8 11.05 -14.05 16.14
CA ARG A 8 11.29 -12.64 16.49
C ARG A 8 11.83 -11.79 15.33
N ARG A 9 12.54 -12.41 14.38
CA ARG A 9 13.05 -11.67 13.20
C ARG A 9 11.97 -11.40 12.18
N TRP A 10 11.08 -12.36 11.97
CA TRP A 10 10.02 -12.29 10.95
C TRP A 10 8.75 -11.61 11.45
N LEU A 11 8.53 -11.54 12.76
CA LEU A 11 7.34 -10.89 13.35
C LEU A 11 7.13 -9.46 12.83
N PRO A 12 8.13 -8.57 12.76
CA PRO A 12 7.93 -7.23 12.20
C PRO A 12 7.60 -7.23 10.70
N VAL A 13 8.10 -8.21 9.94
CA VAL A 13 7.79 -8.34 8.49
C VAL A 13 6.32 -8.68 8.32
N VAL A 14 5.82 -9.67 9.08
CA VAL A 14 4.41 -10.10 9.03
C VAL A 14 3.50 -8.99 9.53
N ALA A 15 3.86 -8.35 10.65
CA ALA A 15 3.08 -7.23 11.18
C ALA A 15 2.99 -6.08 10.17
N TRP A 16 4.09 -5.72 9.52
CA TRP A 16 4.09 -4.66 8.51
C TRP A 16 3.31 -5.06 7.24
N GLY A 17 3.42 -6.31 6.80
CA GLY A 17 2.55 -6.83 5.73
C GLY A 17 1.06 -6.68 6.06
N GLY A 18 0.68 -6.92 7.31
CA GLY A 18 -0.70 -6.66 7.77
C GLY A 18 -1.10 -5.18 7.71
N VAL A 19 -0.18 -4.26 8.04
CA VAL A 19 -0.40 -2.81 7.91
C VAL A 19 -0.64 -2.43 6.44
N ILE A 20 0.18 -2.94 5.52
CA ILE A 20 0.03 -2.70 4.08
C ILE A 20 -1.32 -3.24 3.59
N SER A 21 -1.68 -4.48 3.96
CA SER A 21 -2.98 -5.05 3.60
C SER A 21 -4.15 -4.23 4.12
N LEU A 22 -4.04 -3.61 5.30
CA LEU A 22 -5.07 -2.72 5.83
C LEU A 22 -5.19 -1.43 5.02
N PHE A 23 -4.07 -0.78 4.68
CA PHE A 23 -4.05 0.41 3.83
C PHE A 23 -4.46 0.13 2.38
N SER A 24 -4.31 -1.10 1.92
CA SER A 24 -4.73 -1.55 0.59
C SER A 24 -6.24 -1.87 0.50
N THR A 25 -6.96 -1.88 1.62
CA THR A 25 -8.41 -2.09 1.61
C THR A 25 -9.15 -0.90 0.97
N GLY A 26 -10.37 -1.16 0.50
CA GLY A 26 -11.28 -0.14 -0.05
C GLY A 26 -11.66 0.99 0.92
N TYR A 27 -11.25 0.91 2.20
CA TYR A 27 -11.41 2.02 3.15
C TYR A 27 -10.47 3.20 2.84
N PHE A 28 -9.30 2.96 2.24
CA PHE A 28 -8.30 3.98 1.89
C PHE A 28 -8.32 4.33 0.39
N THR A 29 -9.52 4.46 -0.18
CA THR A 29 -9.69 4.93 -1.55
C THR A 29 -9.13 6.33 -1.75
N GLY A 30 -8.89 6.69 -3.02
CA GLY A 30 -8.57 8.07 -3.38
C GLY A 30 -9.61 9.06 -2.85
N GLU A 31 -10.89 8.68 -2.84
CA GLU A 31 -11.95 9.54 -2.32
C GLU A 31 -11.81 9.79 -0.81
N ASN A 32 -11.62 8.75 -0.01
CA ASN A 32 -11.51 8.89 1.45
C ASN A 32 -10.22 9.59 1.88
N THR A 33 -9.10 9.28 1.23
CA THR A 33 -7.84 9.99 1.48
C THR A 33 -7.88 11.43 1.00
N GLY A 34 -8.62 11.73 -0.06
CA GLY A 34 -8.85 13.09 -0.57
C GLY A 34 -9.63 13.94 0.43
N LYS A 35 -10.67 13.38 1.07
CA LYS A 35 -11.44 14.05 2.14
C LYS A 35 -10.59 14.48 3.33
N LEU A 36 -9.46 13.79 3.59
CA LEU A 36 -8.50 14.14 4.65
C LEU A 36 -7.41 15.10 4.16
N LEU A 37 -6.83 14.86 2.98
CA LEU A 37 -5.66 15.60 2.50
C LEU A 37 -6.01 16.92 1.80
N LEU A 38 -7.12 17.00 1.07
CA LEU A 38 -7.50 18.22 0.34
C LEU A 38 -7.80 19.41 1.27
N PRO A 39 -8.47 19.25 2.44
CA PRO A 39 -8.65 20.34 3.39
C PRO A 39 -7.36 20.86 4.02
N ILE A 40 -6.28 20.06 4.01
CA ILE A 40 -4.95 20.46 4.48
C ILE A 40 -4.20 21.16 3.34
N LEU A 41 -4.25 20.61 2.12
CA LEU A 41 -3.54 21.14 0.96
C LEU A 41 -4.13 22.48 0.46
N GLY A 42 -5.45 22.65 0.49
CA GLY A 42 -6.12 23.85 -0.01
C GLY A 42 -5.64 25.15 0.66
N PRO A 43 -5.63 25.23 1.99
CA PRO A 43 -5.11 26.40 2.71
C PRO A 43 -3.60 26.60 2.56
N LEU A 44 -2.82 25.52 2.43
CA LEU A 44 -1.36 25.60 2.24
C LEU A 44 -0.97 26.10 0.84
N PHE A 45 -1.81 25.83 -0.16
CA PHE A 45 -1.58 26.21 -1.55
C PHE A 45 -2.79 26.98 -2.12
N PRO A 46 -3.08 28.20 -1.63
CA PRO A 46 -4.31 28.93 -1.98
C PRO A 46 -4.35 29.39 -3.44
N ARG A 47 -3.22 29.36 -4.15
CA ARG A 47 -3.12 29.67 -5.59
C ARG A 47 -3.21 28.43 -6.49
N ALA A 48 -3.23 27.24 -5.90
CA ALA A 48 -3.34 26.00 -6.66
C ALA A 48 -4.78 25.79 -7.16
N THR A 49 -4.89 25.44 -8.43
CA THR A 49 -6.14 25.01 -9.04
C THR A 49 -6.62 23.67 -8.45
N PRO A 50 -7.92 23.34 -8.56
CA PRO A 50 -8.42 22.03 -8.13
C PRO A 50 -7.69 20.84 -8.77
N ALA A 51 -7.25 20.99 -10.03
CA ALA A 51 -6.49 19.97 -10.74
C ALA A 51 -5.10 19.74 -10.13
N GLU A 52 -4.43 20.81 -9.71
CA GLU A 52 -3.13 20.75 -9.03
C GLU A 52 -3.26 20.11 -7.64
N LEU A 53 -4.26 20.51 -6.84
CA LEU A 53 -4.51 19.89 -5.54
C LEU A 53 -4.77 18.38 -5.65
N LEU A 54 -5.53 17.96 -6.67
CA LEU A 54 -5.74 16.54 -6.97
C LEU A 54 -4.46 15.84 -7.42
N ALA A 55 -3.61 16.49 -8.22
CA ALA A 55 -2.30 15.96 -8.60
C ALA A 55 -1.38 15.77 -7.37
N MET A 56 -1.34 16.76 -6.48
CA MET A 56 -0.58 16.69 -5.22
C MET A 56 -1.09 15.57 -4.33
N HIS A 57 -2.41 15.44 -4.15
CA HIS A 57 -3.01 14.33 -3.41
C HIS A 57 -2.64 12.96 -3.99
N ARG A 58 -2.71 12.79 -5.32
CA ARG A 58 -2.25 11.56 -6.00
C ARG A 58 -0.76 11.29 -5.78
N PHE A 59 0.06 12.34 -5.79
CA PHE A 59 1.49 12.22 -5.54
C PHE A 59 1.80 11.80 -4.09
N VAL A 60 1.15 12.42 -3.11
CA VAL A 60 1.25 12.04 -1.69
C VAL A 60 0.85 10.58 -1.48
N ARG A 61 -0.24 10.13 -2.12
CA ARG A 61 -0.62 8.71 -2.08
C ARG A 61 0.48 7.82 -2.64
N LYS A 62 1.05 8.12 -3.81
CA LYS A 62 2.15 7.33 -4.39
C LYS A 62 3.38 7.28 -3.49
N LEU A 63 3.72 8.38 -2.82
CA LEU A 63 4.81 8.40 -1.84
C LEU A 63 4.51 7.54 -0.60
N GLY A 64 3.26 7.51 -0.15
CA GLY A 64 2.82 6.61 0.92
C GLY A 64 3.06 5.14 0.57
N HIS A 65 2.56 4.71 -0.60
CA HIS A 65 2.76 3.33 -1.08
C HIS A 65 4.25 3.02 -1.26
N PHE A 66 5.02 3.92 -1.86
CA PHE A 66 6.47 3.73 -2.00
C PHE A 66 7.16 3.54 -0.64
N THR A 67 6.76 4.34 0.37
CA THR A 67 7.31 4.27 1.73
C THR A 67 6.96 2.96 2.43
N GLU A 68 5.73 2.48 2.27
CA GLU A 68 5.27 1.18 2.78
C GLU A 68 6.15 0.03 2.29
N TYR A 69 6.40 -0.04 0.98
CA TYR A 69 7.23 -1.08 0.37
C TYR A 69 8.72 -0.91 0.66
N LEU A 70 9.19 0.32 0.83
CA LEU A 70 10.55 0.60 1.28
C LEU A 70 10.78 0.05 2.70
N ILE A 71 9.84 0.30 3.61
CA ILE A 71 9.90 -0.23 4.98
C ILE A 71 9.84 -1.77 4.94
N LEU A 72 8.95 -2.36 4.14
CA LEU A 72 8.88 -3.81 3.96
C LEU A 72 10.22 -4.39 3.48
N SER A 73 10.85 -3.75 2.49
CA SER A 73 12.17 -4.13 1.97
C SER A 73 13.25 -4.10 3.05
N VAL A 74 13.28 -3.05 3.87
CA VAL A 74 14.23 -2.93 4.99
C VAL A 74 14.01 -4.02 6.04
N LEU A 75 12.75 -4.32 6.37
CA LEU A 75 12.39 -5.36 7.33
C LEU A 75 12.73 -6.77 6.81
N LEU A 76 12.47 -7.04 5.53
CA LEU A 76 12.86 -8.27 4.85
C LEU A 76 14.37 -8.43 4.85
N TYR A 77 15.11 -7.39 4.48
CA TYR A 77 16.57 -7.40 4.50
C TYR A 77 17.11 -7.70 5.90
N ARG A 78 16.55 -7.05 6.94
CA ARG A 78 16.90 -7.31 8.33
C ARG A 78 16.63 -8.76 8.75
N ALA A 79 15.52 -9.35 8.30
CA ALA A 79 15.17 -10.73 8.58
C ALA A 79 16.10 -11.72 7.87
N LEU A 80 16.38 -11.50 6.58
CA LEU A 80 17.21 -12.34 5.71
C LEU A 80 18.68 -12.30 6.10
N ARG A 81 19.23 -11.13 6.46
CA ARG A 81 20.63 -11.02 6.89
C ARG A 81 20.90 -11.76 8.21
N ALA A 82 19.86 -11.97 9.03
CA ALA A 82 19.92 -12.71 10.28
C ALA A 82 21.09 -12.32 11.23
N GLY A 83 21.45 -11.03 11.27
CA GLY A 83 22.54 -10.50 12.10
C GLY A 83 23.94 -10.56 11.48
N ARG A 84 24.08 -11.06 10.24
CA ARG A 84 25.34 -11.04 9.49
C ARG A 84 25.68 -9.61 9.01
N ARG A 85 26.95 -9.40 8.63
CA ARG A 85 27.41 -8.18 7.93
C ARG A 85 26.65 -7.97 6.62
N TRP A 86 26.85 -6.80 5.99
CA TRP A 86 26.21 -6.44 4.73
C TRP A 86 26.23 -7.58 3.71
N ASN A 87 25.08 -7.87 3.10
CA ASN A 87 24.92 -8.98 2.16
C ASN A 87 24.06 -8.53 0.97
N LEU A 88 24.71 -8.36 -0.18
CA LEU A 88 24.05 -7.90 -1.40
C LEU A 88 22.95 -8.87 -1.88
N ARG A 89 23.16 -10.19 -1.75
CA ARG A 89 22.15 -11.19 -2.11
C ARG A 89 20.89 -11.03 -1.26
N ALA A 90 21.04 -10.85 0.05
CA ALA A 90 19.91 -10.62 0.94
C ALA A 90 19.18 -9.29 0.64
N ALA A 91 19.92 -8.24 0.26
CA ALA A 91 19.33 -6.96 -0.15
C ALA A 91 18.54 -7.10 -1.46
N ALA A 92 19.12 -7.76 -2.47
CA ALA A 92 18.45 -8.03 -3.73
C ALA A 92 17.19 -8.89 -3.53
N THR A 93 17.26 -9.95 -2.73
CA THR A 93 16.08 -10.78 -2.40
C THR A 93 15.01 -9.95 -1.69
N ALA A 94 15.38 -9.08 -0.75
CA ALA A 94 14.41 -8.23 -0.05
C ALA A 94 13.68 -7.28 -1.01
N ILE A 95 14.41 -6.64 -1.92
CA ILE A 95 13.83 -5.76 -2.95
C ILE A 95 12.90 -6.53 -3.88
N VAL A 96 13.34 -7.69 -4.37
CA VAL A 96 12.52 -8.54 -5.26
C VAL A 96 11.24 -8.97 -4.56
N VAL A 97 11.32 -9.45 -3.31
CA VAL A 97 10.15 -9.91 -2.55
C VAL A 97 9.21 -8.75 -2.26
N ALA A 98 9.71 -7.58 -1.87
CA ALA A 98 8.88 -6.41 -1.66
C ALA A 98 8.22 -5.92 -2.96
N GLY A 99 8.94 -5.97 -4.09
CA GLY A 99 8.39 -5.64 -5.41
C GLY A 99 7.30 -6.62 -5.84
N LEU A 100 7.50 -7.93 -5.65
CA LEU A 100 6.46 -8.93 -5.91
C LEU A 100 5.23 -8.73 -5.02
N TYR A 101 5.45 -8.36 -3.75
CA TYR A 101 4.36 -8.03 -2.83
C TYR A 101 3.59 -6.79 -3.32
N ALA A 102 4.28 -5.74 -3.77
CA ALA A 102 3.64 -4.53 -4.31
C ALA A 102 2.80 -4.83 -5.56
N VAL A 103 3.32 -5.67 -6.46
CA VAL A 103 2.56 -6.11 -7.64
C VAL A 103 1.32 -6.90 -7.22
N ALA A 104 1.46 -7.85 -6.29
CA ALA A 104 0.33 -8.61 -5.77
C ALA A 104 -0.73 -7.72 -5.10
N ASP A 105 -0.29 -6.68 -4.40
CA ASP A 105 -1.16 -5.68 -3.78
C ASP A 105 -1.94 -4.86 -4.84
N GLU A 106 -1.28 -4.38 -5.89
CA GLU A 106 -1.95 -3.69 -6.99
C GLU A 106 -2.98 -4.60 -7.68
N PHE A 107 -2.64 -5.87 -7.90
CA PHE A 107 -3.60 -6.86 -8.41
C PHE A 107 -4.79 -7.04 -7.45
N HIS A 108 -4.55 -7.10 -6.14
CA HIS A 108 -5.60 -7.18 -5.14
C HIS A 108 -6.52 -5.95 -5.21
N GLN A 109 -5.97 -4.74 -5.27
CA GLN A 109 -6.73 -3.49 -5.39
C GLN A 109 -7.56 -3.45 -6.69
N LEU A 110 -6.99 -3.90 -7.81
CA LEU A 110 -7.70 -3.99 -9.09
C LEU A 110 -8.88 -4.96 -9.02
N LEU A 111 -8.70 -6.13 -8.40
CA LEU A 111 -9.77 -7.12 -8.22
C LEU A 111 -10.86 -6.63 -7.27
N SER A 112 -10.48 -6.03 -6.14
CA SER A 112 -11.41 -5.43 -5.19
C SER A 112 -12.22 -4.29 -5.82
N GLY A 113 -11.57 -3.44 -6.62
CA GLY A 113 -12.24 -2.39 -7.37
C GLY A 113 -13.18 -2.92 -8.47
N ALA A 114 -12.74 -3.93 -9.23
CA ALA A 114 -13.53 -4.55 -10.29
C ALA A 114 -14.78 -5.27 -9.73
N ALA A 115 -14.64 -5.99 -8.62
CA ALA A 115 -15.75 -6.64 -7.93
C ALA A 115 -16.78 -5.62 -7.39
N ALA A 116 -16.31 -4.48 -6.85
CA ALA A 116 -17.18 -3.39 -6.43
C ALA A 116 -17.96 -2.77 -7.61
N GLY A 117 -17.31 -2.58 -8.76
CA GLY A 117 -17.94 -2.09 -9.99
C GLY A 117 -18.99 -3.05 -10.55
N GLN A 118 -18.72 -4.36 -10.54
CA GLN A 118 -19.69 -5.38 -10.96
C GLN A 118 -20.91 -5.46 -10.02
N GLY A 119 -20.72 -5.27 -8.71
CA GLY A 119 -21.82 -5.20 -7.75
C GLY A 119 -22.76 -4.02 -8.00
N LEU A 120 -22.20 -2.84 -8.29
CA LEU A 120 -22.98 -1.66 -8.67
C LEU A 120 -23.79 -1.88 -9.95
N LEU A 121 -23.18 -2.43 -11.00
CA LEU A 121 -23.88 -2.73 -12.25
C LEU A 121 -24.97 -3.81 -12.08
N ALA A 122 -24.75 -4.80 -11.21
CA ALA A 122 -25.74 -5.83 -10.89
C ALA A 122 -26.94 -5.25 -10.11
N VAL A 123 -26.71 -4.31 -9.20
CA VAL A 123 -27.77 -3.61 -8.44
C VAL A 123 -28.56 -2.66 -9.34
N PHE A 124 -27.89 -1.81 -10.12
CA PHE A 124 -28.56 -0.92 -11.08
C PHE A 124 -29.33 -1.71 -12.14
N GLY A 125 -28.76 -2.80 -12.65
CA GLY A 125 -29.44 -3.71 -13.58
C GLY A 125 -30.60 -4.50 -12.97
N ARG A 126 -30.71 -4.58 -11.63
CA ARG A 126 -31.87 -5.16 -10.93
C ARG A 126 -32.97 -4.12 -10.69
N LEU A 127 -32.59 -2.86 -10.45
CA LEU A 127 -33.51 -1.73 -10.27
C LEU A 127 -34.14 -1.23 -11.58
N LEU A 128 -33.43 -1.33 -12.71
CA LEU A 128 -33.97 -0.96 -14.03
C LEU A 128 -34.88 -2.06 -14.64
N ARG A 129 -34.98 -3.22 -13.99
CA ARG A 129 -35.81 -4.35 -14.42
C ARG A 129 -37.04 -4.58 -13.52
N SER A 130 -37.32 -3.65 -12.61
CA SER A 130 -38.51 -3.60 -11.74
C SER A 130 -39.30 -2.34 -12.02
#